data_AF-A0A2H3BP29-F1
#
_entry.id   AF-A0A2H3BP29-F1
#
_cell.length_a   1.000
_cell.length_b   1.000
_cell.length_c   1.000
_cell.angle_alpha   90.00
_cell.angle_beta   90.00
_cell.angle_gamma   90.00
#
_symmetry.space_group_name_H-M   'P 1'
#
loop_
_entity.id
_entity.type
_entity.pdbx_description
1 polymer ?
#
loop_
_entity_poly.entity_id
_entity_poly.type
_entity_poly.pdbx_seq_one_letter_code
_entity_poly.pdbx_strand_id
1 'polypeptide(L)'
;MFTANKNRLYVAYLVRHRKRPTDTKFHSCLLLSPKIPKDVTAEESYQYHSLNVIDPLSKKEIWKYEMQRVQNRTIRVQGVQLVGKLDKNLGGEALDEILRQVTVVQDEPSWICHNWVFDAITVHDFQLVIDLC
;
A
#
# COMPACT_ATOMS: atom_id res chain seq x y z
N MET A 1 6.54 -28.83 -6.41
CA MET A 1 5.86 -28.48 -5.13
C MET A 1 5.14 -27.16 -5.32
N PHE A 2 3.81 -27.13 -5.28
CA PHE A 2 3.06 -25.88 -5.23
C PHE A 2 3.29 -25.25 -3.86
N THR A 3 4.05 -24.16 -3.78
CA THR A 3 4.19 -23.40 -2.53
C THR A 3 2.83 -22.82 -2.16
N ALA A 4 2.15 -23.47 -1.22
CA ALA A 4 0.93 -22.96 -0.63
C ALA A 4 1.22 -21.70 0.22
N ASN A 5 0.25 -20.80 0.32
CA ASN A 5 0.27 -19.56 1.12
C ASN A 5 1.23 -18.44 0.66
N LYS A 6 1.31 -18.20 -0.65
CA LYS A 6 1.96 -17.00 -1.22
C LYS A 6 1.38 -15.70 -0.62
N ASN A 7 2.23 -14.69 -0.44
CA ASN A 7 1.78 -13.35 -0.07
C ASN A 7 0.88 -12.77 -1.16
N ARG A 8 -0.07 -11.93 -0.75
CA ARG A 8 -0.97 -11.23 -1.65
C ARG A 8 -0.77 -9.75 -1.52
N LEU A 9 -0.62 -9.10 -2.67
CA LEU A 9 -0.60 -7.65 -2.77
C LEU A 9 -2.02 -7.18 -3.04
N TYR A 10 -2.49 -6.23 -2.24
CA TYR A 10 -3.80 -5.62 -2.38
C TYR A 10 -3.67 -4.11 -2.54
N VAL A 11 -4.63 -3.50 -3.24
CA VAL A 11 -5.03 -2.11 -2.94
C VAL A 11 -5.93 -2.17 -1.72
N ALA A 12 -5.62 -1.41 -0.68
CA ALA A 12 -6.43 -1.32 0.52
C ALA A 12 -6.98 0.10 0.71
N TYR A 13 -8.24 0.17 1.15
CA TYR A 13 -8.94 1.40 1.46
C TYR A 13 -9.15 1.50 2.97
N LEU A 14 -8.51 2.48 3.60
CA LEU A 14 -8.51 2.68 5.05
C LEU A 14 -9.34 3.91 5.43
N VAL A 15 -9.99 3.88 6.59
CA VAL A 15 -10.64 5.06 7.17
C VAL A 15 -9.62 6.16 7.43
N ARG A 16 -9.91 7.39 6.99
CA ARG A 16 -9.11 8.58 7.30
C ARG A 16 -9.49 9.16 8.67
N HIS A 17 -8.48 9.51 9.46
CA HIS A 17 -8.66 10.28 10.70
C HIS A 17 -8.94 11.77 10.44
N ARG A 18 -8.45 12.33 9.32
CA ARG A 18 -8.64 13.75 8.98
C ARG A 18 -9.63 13.90 7.83
N LYS A 19 -10.70 14.68 8.05
CA LYS A 19 -11.58 15.18 6.99
C LYS A 19 -10.79 16.20 6.16
N ARG A 20 -10.53 15.91 4.89
CA ARG A 20 -10.07 16.93 3.93
C ARG A 20 -11.29 17.53 3.22
N PRO A 21 -11.17 18.75 2.66
CA PRO A 21 -12.24 19.34 1.84
C PRO A 21 -12.55 18.56 0.55
N THR A 22 -11.73 17.55 0.21
CA THR A 22 -11.90 16.68 -0.95
C THR A 22 -12.87 15.54 -0.66
N ASP A 23 -13.67 15.13 -1.64
CA ASP A 23 -14.62 14.01 -1.55
C ASP A 23 -14.00 12.61 -1.32
N THR A 24 -12.66 12.49 -1.26
CA THR A 24 -11.99 11.21 -1.05
C THR A 24 -12.16 10.71 0.40
N LYS A 25 -13.13 9.82 0.60
CA LYS A 25 -13.50 9.25 1.92
C LYS A 25 -12.45 8.34 2.54
N PHE A 26 -11.53 7.78 1.75
CA PHE A 26 -10.58 6.76 2.20
C PHE A 26 -9.12 7.12 1.93
N HIS A 27 -8.22 6.60 2.75
CA HIS A 27 -6.79 6.56 2.45
C HIS A 27 -6.52 5.30 1.65
N SER A 28 -5.89 5.42 0.49
CA SER A 28 -5.56 4.28 -0.36
C SER A 28 -4.09 3.94 -0.23
N CYS A 29 -3.77 2.65 -0.16
CA CYS A 29 -2.40 2.16 -0.06
C CYS A 29 -2.25 0.79 -0.72
N LEU A 30 -1.02 0.35 -0.91
CA LEU A 30 -0.72 -1.05 -1.18
C LEU A 30 -0.52 -1.78 0.15
N LEU A 31 -1.05 -3.00 0.23
CA LEU A 31 -0.95 -3.88 1.40
C LEU A 31 -0.43 -5.24 0.95
N LEU A 32 0.77 -5.61 1.39
CA LEU A 32 1.29 -6.96 1.24
C LEU A 32 0.96 -7.75 2.49
N SER A 33 0.26 -8.86 2.34
CA SER A 33 -0.19 -9.66 3.49
C SER A 33 -0.14 -11.17 3.21
N PRO A 34 0.11 -12.01 4.22
CA PRO A 34 -0.05 -13.46 4.09
C PRO A 34 -1.47 -13.82 3.63
N LYS A 35 -1.61 -14.77 2.69
CA LYS A 35 -2.94 -15.22 2.23
C LYS A 35 -3.80 -15.74 3.39
N ILE A 36 -3.19 -16.51 4.30
CA ILE A 36 -3.79 -17.00 5.54
C ILE A 36 -2.79 -16.73 6.66
N PRO A 37 -2.94 -15.63 7.43
CA PRO A 37 -2.10 -15.38 8.59
C PRO A 37 -2.43 -16.39 9.71
N LYS A 38 -1.41 -16.85 10.44
CA LYS A 38 -1.62 -17.73 11.61
C LYS A 38 -2.17 -16.96 12.81
N ASP A 39 -1.75 -15.71 12.94
CA ASP A 39 -2.20 -14.76 13.96
C ASP A 39 -2.59 -13.45 13.28
N VAL A 40 -3.84 -13.03 13.48
CA VAL A 40 -4.38 -11.81 12.87
C VAL A 40 -3.83 -10.52 13.49
N THR A 41 -3.25 -10.62 14.69
CA THR A 41 -2.66 -9.49 15.43
C THR A 41 -1.15 -9.34 15.21
N ALA A 42 -0.50 -10.36 14.63
CA ALA A 42 0.91 -10.32 14.32
C ALA A 42 1.22 -9.30 13.20
N GLU A 43 2.37 -8.63 13.30
CA GLU A 43 2.84 -7.62 12.35
C GLU A 43 3.61 -8.23 11.17
N GLU A 44 2.94 -9.09 10.41
CA GLU A 44 3.53 -9.80 9.25
C GLU A 44 3.11 -9.19 7.91
N SER A 45 2.28 -8.14 7.95
CA SER A 45 1.83 -7.41 6.77
C SER A 45 2.62 -6.11 6.62
N TYR A 46 2.69 -5.60 5.39
CA TYR A 46 3.41 -4.38 5.05
C TYR A 46 2.49 -3.43 4.31
N GLN A 47 2.41 -2.19 4.78
CA GLN A 47 1.64 -1.13 4.18
C GLN A 47 2.58 -0.14 3.49
N TYR A 48 2.31 0.15 2.23
CA TYR A 48 3.06 1.11 1.41
C TYR A 48 2.13 2.20 0.93
N HIS A 49 2.47 3.45 1.19
CA HIS A 49 1.60 4.57 0.86
C HIS A 49 2.34 5.89 0.71
N SER A 50 1.72 6.80 -0.03
CA SER A 50 2.04 8.22 0.07
C SER A 50 1.10 8.91 1.08
N LEU A 51 1.71 9.64 2.02
CA LEU A 51 1.05 10.41 3.06
C LEU A 51 1.29 11.88 2.84
N ASN A 52 0.28 12.70 3.06
CA ASN A 52 0.48 14.14 3.16
C ASN A 52 0.71 14.47 4.64
N VAL A 53 1.85 15.08 4.93
CA VAL A 53 2.30 15.42 6.27
C VAL A 53 2.69 16.89 6.31
N ILE A 54 2.67 17.51 7.49
CA ILE A 54 3.23 18.84 7.67
C ILE A 54 4.73 18.68 7.89
N ASP A 55 5.53 19.26 7.02
CA ASP A 55 6.97 19.31 7.21
C ASP A 55 7.32 20.13 8.45
N PRO A 56 8.02 19.58 9.45
CA PRO A 56 8.27 20.29 10.70
C PRO A 56 9.14 21.53 10.52
N LEU A 57 9.98 21.60 9.48
CA LEU A 57 10.88 22.72 9.22
C LEU A 57 10.18 23.84 8.46
N SER A 58 9.65 23.55 7.27
CA SER A 58 9.00 24.55 6.42
C SER A 58 7.57 24.89 6.83
N LYS A 59 6.96 24.07 7.71
CA LYS A 59 5.53 24.15 8.10
C LYS A 59 4.54 24.02 6.93
N LYS A 60 5.01 23.53 5.78
CA LYS A 60 4.19 23.29 4.60
C LYS A 60 3.71 21.84 4.54
N GLU A 61 2.56 21.62 3.90
CA GLU A 61 2.13 20.27 3.56
C GLU A 61 3.03 19.70 2.46
N ILE A 62 3.55 18.49 2.68
CA ILE A 62 4.34 17.76 1.71
C ILE A 62 3.85 16.31 1.65
N TRP A 63 3.97 15.70 0.48
CA TRP A 63 3.72 14.29 0.31
C TRP A 63 5.00 13.48 0.57
N LYS A 64 4.89 12.38 1.30
CA LYS A 64 6.01 11.47 1.57
C LYS A 64 5.56 10.04 1.31
N TYR A 65 6.42 9.27 0.67
CA TYR A 65 6.29 7.82 0.67
C TYR A 65 6.72 7.26 2.02
N GLU A 66 5.99 6.26 2.51
CA GLU A 66 6.31 5.51 3.70
C GLU A 66 6.00 4.02 3.50
N MET A 67 6.81 3.19 4.15
CA MET A 67 6.56 1.76 4.34
C MET A 67 6.54 1.49 5.84
N GLN A 68 5.56 0.71 6.28
CA GLN A 68 5.46 0.28 7.67
C GLN A 68 4.99 -1.17 7.77
N ARG A 69 5.52 -1.88 8.76
CA ARG A 69 4.94 -3.15 9.20
C ARG A 69 3.66 -2.89 9.96
N VAL A 70 2.64 -3.69 9.68
CA VAL A 70 1.30 -3.56 10.27
C VAL A 70 0.74 -4.93 10.64
N GLN A 71 -0.21 -4.93 11.56
CA GLN A 71 -0.97 -6.12 11.91
C GLN A 71 -1.65 -6.73 10.68
N ASN A 72 -1.71 -8.06 10.64
CA ASN A 72 -2.36 -8.81 9.57
C ASN A 72 -3.84 -8.43 9.36
N ARG A 73 -4.52 -7.98 10.42
CA ARG A 73 -5.87 -7.42 10.34
C ARG A 73 -5.97 -6.15 11.18
N THR A 74 -6.62 -5.14 10.65
CA THR A 74 -6.96 -3.92 11.38
C THR A 74 -8.41 -3.51 11.09
N ILE A 75 -9.09 -2.94 12.09
CA ILE A 75 -10.44 -2.37 11.94
C ILE A 75 -10.49 -1.16 11.01
N ARG A 76 -9.32 -0.60 10.67
CA ARG A 76 -9.22 0.58 9.79
C ARG A 76 -9.46 0.25 8.32
N VAL A 77 -9.18 -0.98 7.90
CA VAL A 77 -9.40 -1.42 6.50
C VAL A 77 -10.89 -1.62 6.27
N GLN A 78 -11.44 -0.90 5.29
CA GLN A 78 -12.85 -0.94 4.90
C GLN A 78 -13.09 -1.80 3.65
N GLY A 79 -12.05 -1.98 2.83
CA GLY A 79 -12.10 -2.80 1.64
C GLY A 79 -10.71 -3.06 1.08
N VAL A 80 -10.58 -4.14 0.31
CA VAL A 80 -9.36 -4.51 -0.40
C VAL A 80 -9.70 -5.02 -1.80
N GLN A 81 -8.80 -4.77 -2.76
CA GLN A 81 -8.83 -5.35 -4.09
C GLN A 81 -7.52 -6.08 -4.33
N LEU A 82 -7.59 -7.35 -4.75
CA LEU A 82 -6.39 -8.13 -5.06
C LEU A 82 -5.70 -7.56 -6.29
N VAL A 83 -4.44 -7.17 -6.14
CA VAL A 83 -3.55 -6.82 -7.26
C VAL A 83 -2.90 -8.09 -7.76
N GLY A 84 -2.23 -8.85 -6.89
CA GLY A 84 -1.48 -10.02 -7.36
C GLY A 84 -1.03 -10.95 -6.25
N LYS A 85 -0.51 -12.11 -6.66
CA LYS A 85 0.11 -13.10 -5.79
C LYS A 85 1.62 -12.95 -5.95
N LEU A 86 2.32 -12.59 -4.87
CA LEU A 86 3.78 -12.46 -4.90
C LEU A 86 4.44 -13.74 -4.40
N ASP A 87 5.63 -14.05 -4.92
CA ASP A 87 6.41 -15.16 -4.38
C ASP A 87 6.67 -14.93 -2.89
N LYS A 88 6.70 -16.00 -2.10
CA LYS A 88 7.01 -15.93 -0.66
C LYS A 88 8.41 -15.32 -0.40
N ASN A 89 9.31 -15.43 -1.38
CA ASN A 89 10.66 -14.90 -1.28
C ASN A 89 10.72 -13.39 -1.56
N LEU A 90 9.69 -12.82 -2.20
CA LEU A 90 9.55 -11.37 -2.34
C LEU A 90 8.93 -10.82 -1.04
N GLY A 91 9.82 -10.52 -0.10
CA GLY A 91 9.48 -9.96 1.21
C GLY A 91 9.10 -8.48 1.15
N GLY A 92 8.62 -7.97 2.28
CA GLY A 92 8.15 -6.60 2.36
C GLY A 92 9.22 -5.54 2.07
N GLU A 93 10.45 -5.76 2.53
CA GLU A 93 11.61 -4.90 2.27
C GLU A 93 12.00 -4.88 0.78
N ALA A 94 12.00 -6.04 0.11
CA ALA A 94 12.34 -6.10 -1.31
C ALA A 94 11.30 -5.35 -2.18
N LEU A 95 10.02 -5.41 -1.79
CA LEU A 95 8.99 -4.61 -2.45
C LEU A 95 9.10 -3.12 -2.12
N ASP A 96 9.56 -2.76 -0.92
CA ASP A 96 9.84 -1.37 -0.52
C ASP A 96 10.91 -0.73 -1.42
N GLU A 97 12.03 -1.43 -1.67
CA GLU A 97 13.11 -0.96 -2.56
C GLU A 97 12.62 -0.63 -3.98
N ILE A 98 11.64 -1.40 -4.47
CA ILE A 98 11.00 -1.19 -5.77
C ILE A 98 10.08 0.03 -5.68
N LEU A 99 9.16 0.05 -4.72
CA LEU A 99 8.11 1.06 -4.60
C LEU A 99 8.65 2.45 -4.24
N ARG A 100 9.82 2.55 -3.59
CA ARG A 100 10.52 3.82 -3.33
C ARG A 100 10.91 4.58 -4.59
N GLN A 101 10.98 3.91 -5.74
CA GLN A 101 11.33 4.52 -7.02
C GLN A 101 10.14 5.22 -7.67
N VAL A 102 8.91 4.95 -7.20
CA VAL A 102 7.69 5.59 -7.68
C VAL A 102 7.67 7.05 -7.24
N THR A 103 7.51 7.96 -8.20
CA THR A 103 7.56 9.40 -7.93
C THR A 103 6.42 9.85 -7.01
N VAL A 104 6.77 10.64 -5.99
CA VAL A 104 5.81 11.31 -5.10
C VAL A 104 5.75 12.78 -5.52
N VAL A 105 4.68 13.14 -6.23
CA VAL A 105 4.50 14.49 -6.77
C VAL A 105 4.20 15.49 -5.63
N GLN A 106 4.88 16.63 -5.66
CA GLN A 106 4.67 17.74 -4.73
C GLN A 106 3.92 18.87 -5.43
N ASP A 107 3.32 19.77 -4.65
CA ASP A 107 2.74 21.04 -5.10
C ASP A 107 1.66 20.93 -6.18
N GLU A 108 1.13 19.73 -6.45
CA GLU A 108 0.03 19.49 -7.39
C GLU A 108 -1.29 19.24 -6.64
N PRO A 109 -2.27 20.18 -6.68
CA PRO A 109 -3.49 20.09 -5.88
C PRO A 109 -4.39 18.89 -6.18
N SER A 110 -4.38 18.40 -7.42
CA SER A 110 -5.14 17.22 -7.82
C SER A 110 -4.46 15.90 -7.45
N TRP A 111 -3.19 15.94 -7.04
CA TRP A 111 -2.43 14.74 -6.71
C TRP A 111 -2.75 14.25 -5.29
N ILE A 112 -3.16 13.00 -5.19
CA ILE A 112 -3.56 12.34 -3.95
C ILE A 112 -2.96 10.94 -3.84
N CYS A 113 -3.13 10.29 -2.67
CA CYS A 113 -2.60 8.95 -2.43
C CYS A 113 -3.06 7.89 -3.44
N HIS A 114 -4.23 8.08 -4.08
CA HIS A 114 -4.72 7.18 -5.11
C HIS A 114 -3.87 7.25 -6.38
N ASN A 115 -3.39 8.44 -6.77
CA ASN A 115 -2.49 8.59 -7.91
C ASN A 115 -1.22 7.77 -7.71
N TRP A 116 -0.58 7.90 -6.55
CA TRP A 116 0.60 7.11 -6.22
C TRP A 116 0.36 5.60 -6.30
N VAL A 117 -0.79 5.11 -5.81
CA VAL A 117 -1.14 3.68 -5.90
C VAL A 117 -1.25 3.23 -7.35
N PHE A 118 -1.90 4.01 -8.21
CA PHE A 118 -1.99 3.69 -9.65
C PHE A 118 -0.63 3.71 -10.33
N ASP A 119 0.18 4.73 -10.05
CA ASP A 119 1.53 4.84 -10.61
C ASP A 119 2.39 3.64 -10.16
N ALA A 120 2.32 3.25 -8.89
CA ALA A 120 3.02 2.10 -8.34
C ALA A 120 2.63 0.78 -9.01
N ILE A 121 1.35 0.59 -9.34
CA ILE A 121 0.86 -0.59 -10.05
C ILE A 121 1.24 -0.55 -11.54
N THR A 122 1.34 0.64 -12.14
CA THR A 122 1.59 0.80 -13.58
C THR A 122 3.07 0.72 -13.93
N VAL A 123 3.93 1.36 -13.13
CA VAL A 123 5.40 1.40 -13.35
C VAL A 123 6.02 0.02 -13.15
N HIS A 124 5.46 -0.73 -12.21
CA HIS A 124 5.85 -2.10 -11.97
C HIS A 124 4.71 -2.94 -12.51
N ASP A 125 4.80 -3.31 -13.79
CA ASP A 125 3.94 -4.33 -14.41
C ASP A 125 4.15 -5.62 -13.62
N PHE A 126 3.47 -5.72 -12.47
CA PHE A 126 3.49 -6.83 -11.56
C PHE A 126 2.86 -7.93 -12.36
N GLN A 127 3.68 -8.69 -13.10
CA GLN A 127 3.24 -9.72 -14.02
C GLN A 127 2.17 -10.52 -13.29
N LEU A 128 0.95 -10.20 -13.68
CA LEU A 128 -0.26 -10.64 -13.08
C LEU A 128 -0.29 -12.12 -13.42
N VAL A 129 0.29 -12.95 -12.56
CA VAL A 129 0.08 -14.39 -12.62
C VAL A 129 -1.37 -14.59 -12.17
N ILE A 130 -2.29 -14.29 -13.09
CA ILE A 130 -3.67 -14.68 -13.07
C ILE A 130 -3.67 -16.18 -13.36
N ASP A 131 -3.14 -16.96 -12.41
CA ASP A 131 -3.54 -18.35 -12.29
C ASP A 131 -4.94 -18.32 -11.68
N LEU A 132 -5.93 -18.13 -12.55
CA LEU A 132 -7.30 -18.58 -12.37
C LEU A 132 -7.28 -20.10 -12.52
N CYS A 133 -7.13 -20.79 -11.39
CA CYS A 133 -7.47 -22.19 -11.21
C CYS A 133 -8.08 -22.32 -9.81
#